data_AF-A0A498SI14-F1
#
_entry.id   AF-A0A498SI14-F1
#
_cell.length_a   1.000
_cell.length_b   1.000
_cell.length_c   1.000
_cell.angle_alpha   90.00
_cell.angle_beta   90.00
_cell.angle_gamma   90.00
#
_symmetry.space_group_name_H-M   'P 1'
#
loop_
_entity.id
_entity.type
_entity.pdbx_description
1 polymer ?
#
loop_
_entity_poly.entity_id
_entity_poly.type
_entity_poly.pdbx_seq_one_letter_code
_entity_poly.pdbx_strand_id
1 'polypeptide(L)'
;MSGNAECAWAVAEKQRIIDVCKQFARKVGWKKNGEGREYHVEMLNYLRTLPAKIFEGSIFSRNWINASRTGIILAPVIDGDFLPKSIKELRKEAPIKSCIVGTCKYESLVFAAISHSSFTLRGIDKILNSYISAEEYDGYEELRRKTKNYYLNNIDINNKLAVARTCEEANFYCLLISINIEIKCEILALSHYD
;
A
#
# COMPACT_ATOMS: atom_id res chain seq x y z
N MET A 1 -5.22 -10.93 12.39
CA MET A 1 -3.87 -10.43 12.74
C MET A 1 -3.40 -9.50 11.63
N SER A 2 -3.09 -8.24 11.99
CA SER A 2 -2.28 -7.24 11.26
C SER A 2 -2.69 -6.79 9.86
N GLY A 3 -3.36 -7.64 9.07
CA GLY A 3 -3.96 -7.26 7.79
C GLY A 3 -5.38 -6.71 7.99
N ASN A 4 -5.74 -5.73 7.17
CA ASN A 4 -7.12 -5.28 7.01
C ASN A 4 -7.41 -4.97 5.54
N ALA A 5 -8.69 -5.05 5.17
CA ALA A 5 -9.13 -4.84 3.79
C ALA A 5 -9.31 -3.35 3.40
N GLU A 6 -9.17 -2.40 4.34
CA GLU A 6 -9.22 -0.94 4.04
C GLU A 6 -7.85 -0.39 3.66
N CYS A 7 -6.83 -1.22 3.75
CA CYS A 7 -5.50 -0.83 3.41
C CYS A 7 -5.41 -0.51 1.91
N ALA A 8 -4.70 0.56 1.53
CA ALA A 8 -4.61 1.00 0.14
C ALA A 8 -4.06 -0.08 -0.83
N TRP A 9 -3.34 -1.07 -0.30
CA TRP A 9 -2.77 -2.18 -1.05
C TRP A 9 -3.56 -3.50 -0.93
N ALA A 10 -4.69 -3.52 -0.22
CA ALA A 10 -5.50 -4.73 -0.03
C ALA A 10 -6.30 -5.11 -1.28
N VAL A 11 -6.71 -4.13 -2.09
CA VAL A 11 -7.45 -4.33 -3.33
C VAL A 11 -6.77 -3.56 -4.46
N ALA A 12 -6.52 -4.22 -5.58
CA ALA A 12 -5.92 -3.61 -6.75
C ALA A 12 -6.98 -3.20 -7.78
N GLU A 13 -6.66 -2.15 -8.53
CA GLU A 13 -7.36 -1.83 -9.76
C GLU A 13 -7.09 -2.91 -10.82
N LYS A 14 -8.14 -3.38 -11.50
CA LYS A 14 -8.06 -4.48 -12.47
C LYS A 14 -7.11 -4.17 -13.62
N GLN A 15 -7.15 -2.95 -14.17
CA GLN A 15 -6.31 -2.57 -15.30
C GLN A 15 -4.82 -2.57 -14.91
N ARG A 16 -4.49 -2.02 -13.74
CA ARG A 16 -3.13 -2.11 -13.18
C ARG A 16 -2.58 -3.55 -13.16
N ILE A 17 -3.37 -4.52 -12.72
CA ILE A 17 -2.94 -5.94 -12.68
C ILE A 17 -2.73 -6.48 -14.10
N ILE A 18 -3.64 -6.18 -15.03
CA ILE A 18 -3.51 -6.58 -16.44
C ILE A 18 -2.22 -6.03 -17.04
N ASP A 19 -1.90 -4.77 -16.79
CA ASP A 19 -0.71 -4.11 -17.34
C ASP A 19 0.58 -4.69 -16.78
N VAL A 20 0.63 -4.97 -15.47
CA VAL A 20 1.74 -5.70 -14.84
C VAL A 20 1.95 -7.05 -15.50
N CYS A 21 0.88 -7.84 -15.68
CA CYS A 21 0.96 -9.16 -16.31
C CYS A 21 1.45 -9.08 -17.76
N LYS A 22 0.98 -8.09 -18.54
CA LYS A 22 1.47 -7.83 -19.91
C LYS A 22 2.96 -7.47 -19.92
N GLN A 23 3.39 -6.59 -19.02
CA GLN A 23 4.80 -6.19 -18.89
C GLN A 23 5.69 -7.37 -18.52
N PHE A 24 5.25 -8.20 -17.57
CA PHE A 24 5.95 -9.42 -17.21
C PHE A 24 6.06 -10.38 -18.40
N ALA A 25 4.96 -10.63 -19.11
CA ALA A 25 4.97 -11.50 -20.29
C ALA A 25 5.98 -11.04 -21.34
N ARG A 26 6.01 -9.73 -21.64
CA ARG A 26 7.00 -9.15 -22.56
C ARG A 26 8.43 -9.36 -22.07
N LYS A 27 8.68 -9.14 -20.78
CA LYS A 27 10.01 -9.32 -20.16
C LYS A 27 10.53 -10.75 -20.28
N VAL A 28 9.64 -11.74 -20.23
CA VAL A 28 10.03 -13.16 -20.33
C VAL A 28 10.01 -13.72 -21.75
N GLY A 29 9.70 -12.90 -22.76
CA GLY A 29 9.86 -13.23 -24.17
C GLY A 29 8.57 -13.26 -25.01
N TRP A 30 7.43 -12.85 -24.47
CA TRP A 30 6.19 -12.70 -25.25
C TRP A 30 6.31 -11.50 -26.22
N LYS A 31 6.29 -11.78 -27.54
CA LYS A 31 6.51 -10.77 -28.59
C LYS A 31 5.25 -10.26 -29.29
N LYS A 32 4.11 -10.94 -29.11
CA LYS A 32 2.88 -10.53 -29.78
C LYS A 32 2.32 -9.25 -29.16
N ASN A 33 1.86 -8.35 -30.01
CA ASN A 33 1.03 -7.21 -29.63
C ASN A 33 -0.42 -7.54 -29.95
N GLY A 34 -1.34 -7.04 -29.14
CA GLY A 34 -2.77 -7.30 -29.31
C GLY A 34 -3.55 -6.97 -28.05
N GLU A 35 -4.87 -7.07 -28.18
CA GLU A 35 -5.83 -6.83 -27.12
C GLU A 35 -6.99 -7.83 -27.23
N GLY A 36 -7.83 -7.88 -26.21
CA GLY A 36 -8.99 -8.77 -26.20
C GLY A 36 -8.67 -10.20 -25.77
N ARG A 37 -9.74 -11.01 -25.68
CA ARG A 37 -9.71 -12.34 -25.05
C ARG A 37 -8.73 -13.30 -25.71
N GLU A 38 -8.69 -13.34 -27.03
CA GLU A 38 -7.82 -14.24 -27.79
C GLU A 38 -6.34 -13.96 -27.49
N TYR A 39 -5.92 -12.69 -27.60
CA TYR A 39 -4.58 -12.25 -27.24
C TYR A 39 -4.19 -12.70 -25.82
N HIS A 40 -5.08 -12.50 -24.85
CA HIS A 40 -4.83 -12.90 -23.46
C HIS A 40 -4.73 -14.41 -23.28
N VAL A 41 -5.55 -15.19 -23.97
CA VAL A 41 -5.48 -16.66 -23.94
C VAL A 41 -4.16 -17.15 -24.53
N GLU A 42 -3.73 -16.62 -25.67
CA GLU A 42 -2.46 -17.00 -26.27
C GLU A 42 -1.27 -16.63 -25.38
N MET A 43 -1.29 -15.43 -24.78
CA MET A 43 -0.27 -14.99 -23.84
C MET A 43 -0.19 -15.92 -22.63
N LEU A 44 -1.34 -16.32 -22.06
CA LEU A 44 -1.40 -17.27 -20.95
C LEU A 44 -0.88 -18.65 -21.35
N ASN A 45 -1.21 -19.13 -22.54
CA ASN A 45 -0.72 -20.41 -23.04
C ASN A 45 0.81 -20.40 -23.19
N TYR A 46 1.38 -19.31 -23.69
CA TYR A 46 2.83 -19.12 -23.70
C TYR A 46 3.44 -19.11 -22.30
N LEU A 47 2.89 -18.33 -21.37
CA LEU A 47 3.40 -18.26 -20.01
C LEU A 47 3.39 -19.64 -19.31
N ARG A 48 2.37 -20.46 -19.56
CA ARG A 48 2.28 -21.82 -19.01
C ARG A 48 3.35 -22.79 -19.50
N THR A 49 4.05 -22.49 -20.61
CA THR A 49 5.17 -23.32 -21.08
C THR A 49 6.49 -22.99 -20.38
N LEU A 50 6.56 -21.86 -19.67
CA LEU A 50 7.77 -21.41 -19.01
C LEU A 50 7.99 -22.15 -17.69
N PRO A 51 9.25 -22.46 -17.32
CA PRO A 51 9.56 -23.09 -16.05
C PRO A 51 9.22 -22.17 -14.86
N ALA A 52 8.75 -22.77 -13.76
CA ALA A 52 8.31 -22.05 -12.55
C ALA A 52 9.35 -21.04 -12.04
N LYS A 53 10.64 -21.34 -12.19
CA LYS A 53 11.76 -20.46 -11.79
C LYS A 53 11.70 -19.06 -12.42
N ILE A 54 11.09 -18.92 -13.61
CA ILE A 54 10.93 -17.61 -14.26
C ILE A 54 9.93 -16.71 -13.51
N PHE A 55 8.97 -17.32 -12.80
CA PHE A 55 7.95 -16.61 -12.03
C PHE A 55 8.39 -16.31 -10.59
N GLU A 56 9.59 -16.75 -10.18
CA GLU A 56 10.11 -16.48 -8.84
C GLU A 56 10.25 -14.97 -8.62
N GLY A 57 9.51 -14.48 -7.63
CA GLY A 57 9.65 -13.15 -7.05
C GLY A 57 10.21 -13.27 -5.65
N SER A 58 10.98 -12.27 -5.21
CA SER A 58 11.40 -12.17 -3.82
C SER A 58 10.80 -10.90 -3.24
N ILE A 59 10.29 -10.98 -2.02
CA ILE A 59 9.84 -9.80 -1.26
C ILE A 59 10.99 -8.80 -1.03
N PHE A 60 12.24 -9.28 -1.08
CA PHE A 60 13.44 -8.47 -0.99
C PHE A 60 13.97 -8.00 -2.35
N SER A 61 13.45 -8.52 -3.46
CA SER A 61 13.76 -7.97 -4.78
C SER A 61 12.78 -6.85 -5.09
N ARG A 62 13.31 -5.67 -5.46
CA ARG A 62 12.53 -4.45 -5.80
C ARG A 62 11.56 -4.64 -6.98
N ASN A 63 11.48 -5.85 -7.54
CA ASN A 63 10.66 -6.21 -8.69
C ASN A 63 9.21 -6.54 -8.30
N TRP A 64 8.89 -6.78 -7.02
CA TRP A 64 7.56 -7.23 -6.57
C TRP A 64 6.82 -6.27 -5.62
N ILE A 65 7.51 -5.23 -5.14
CA ILE A 65 6.94 -4.17 -4.30
C ILE A 65 7.14 -2.87 -5.06
N ASN A 66 6.06 -2.17 -5.39
CA ASN A 66 6.19 -0.83 -5.97
C ASN A 66 6.61 0.13 -4.86
N ALA A 67 7.91 0.44 -4.82
CA ALA A 67 8.52 1.25 -3.77
C ALA A 67 7.95 2.68 -3.66
N SER A 68 7.30 3.20 -4.71
CA SER A 68 6.73 4.56 -4.68
C SER A 68 5.38 4.66 -3.98
N ARG A 69 4.63 3.55 -3.89
CA ARG A 69 3.24 3.51 -3.38
C ARG A 69 2.99 2.46 -2.30
N THR A 70 4.03 1.74 -1.86
CA THR A 70 3.91 0.63 -0.89
C THR A 70 2.84 -0.39 -1.27
N GLY A 71 2.56 -0.49 -2.57
CA GLY A 71 1.57 -1.39 -3.14
C GLY A 71 2.19 -2.75 -3.46
N ILE A 72 1.52 -3.82 -3.06
CA ILE A 72 1.81 -5.16 -3.55
C ILE A 72 1.43 -5.20 -5.03
N ILE A 73 2.34 -5.72 -5.87
CA ILE A 73 2.14 -5.74 -7.32
C ILE A 73 0.87 -6.53 -7.69
N LEU A 74 0.63 -7.66 -7.02
CA LEU A 74 -0.57 -8.47 -7.17
C LEU A 74 -1.38 -8.44 -5.87
N ALA A 75 -2.65 -8.06 -5.97
CA ALA A 75 -3.61 -8.09 -4.88
C ALA A 75 -4.99 -8.49 -5.43
N PRO A 76 -5.94 -8.92 -4.58
CA PRO A 76 -7.32 -9.16 -4.98
C PRO A 76 -7.90 -7.99 -5.78
N VAL A 77 -8.79 -8.28 -6.75
CA VAL A 77 -9.50 -7.28 -7.56
C VAL A 77 -10.99 -7.46 -7.35
N ILE A 78 -11.77 -6.37 -7.47
CA ILE A 78 -13.24 -6.47 -7.52
C ILE A 78 -13.60 -7.12 -8.86
N ASP A 79 -14.08 -8.36 -8.82
CA ASP A 79 -14.31 -9.21 -10.00
C ASP A 79 -15.79 -9.52 -10.26
N GLY A 80 -16.68 -9.19 -9.31
CA GLY A 80 -18.11 -9.51 -9.40
C GLY A 80 -18.45 -10.93 -8.93
N ASP A 81 -17.47 -11.72 -8.50
CA ASP A 81 -17.64 -13.12 -8.07
C ASP A 81 -17.05 -13.30 -6.65
N PHE A 82 -15.73 -13.48 -6.53
CA PHE A 82 -15.09 -13.65 -5.23
C PHE A 82 -15.09 -12.36 -4.41
N LEU A 83 -14.79 -11.22 -5.04
CA LEU A 83 -14.97 -9.89 -4.48
C LEU A 83 -16.03 -9.15 -5.31
N PRO A 84 -17.32 -9.27 -4.94
CA PRO A 84 -18.39 -8.78 -5.79
C PRO A 84 -18.58 -7.27 -5.75
N LYS A 85 -18.11 -6.60 -4.69
CA LYS A 85 -18.30 -5.17 -4.43
C LYS A 85 -17.09 -4.56 -3.73
N SER A 86 -17.10 -3.25 -3.52
CA SER A 86 -16.08 -2.59 -2.71
C SER A 86 -16.11 -3.07 -1.26
N ILE A 87 -14.96 -3.03 -0.57
CA ILE A 87 -14.86 -3.42 0.85
C ILE A 87 -15.83 -2.60 1.72
N LYS A 88 -16.02 -1.32 1.39
CA LYS A 88 -16.97 -0.43 2.07
C LYS A 88 -18.42 -0.93 1.99
N GLU A 89 -18.84 -1.44 0.83
CA GLU A 89 -20.18 -2.00 0.65
C GLU A 89 -20.31 -3.35 1.34
N LEU A 90 -19.32 -4.23 1.15
CA LEU A 90 -19.30 -5.56 1.76
C LEU A 90 -19.37 -5.49 3.29
N ARG A 91 -18.73 -4.48 3.90
CA ARG A 91 -18.79 -4.27 5.36
C ARG A 91 -20.16 -3.88 5.87
N LYS A 92 -20.97 -3.16 5.08
CA LYS A 92 -22.34 -2.81 5.45
C LYS A 92 -23.26 -4.03 5.41
N GLU A 93 -22.96 -4.97 4.52
CA GLU A 93 -23.74 -6.20 4.30
C GLU A 93 -23.26 -7.35 5.19
N ALA A 94 -22.02 -7.31 5.66
CA ALA A 94 -21.43 -8.36 6.46
C ALA A 94 -22.13 -8.48 7.83
N PRO A 95 -22.46 -9.70 8.28
CA PRO A 95 -22.99 -9.90 9.62
C PRO A 95 -21.93 -9.54 10.67
N ILE A 96 -22.40 -9.01 11.80
CA ILE A 96 -21.53 -8.72 12.95
C ILE A 96 -20.97 -10.05 13.47
N LYS A 97 -19.65 -10.13 13.61
CA LYS A 97 -18.94 -11.29 14.13
C LYS A 97 -18.07 -10.87 15.30
N SER A 98 -18.07 -11.68 16.35
CA SER A 98 -17.08 -11.56 17.41
C SER A 98 -15.71 -11.93 16.84
N CYS A 99 -14.82 -10.94 16.77
CA CYS A 99 -13.50 -11.07 16.19
C CYS A 99 -12.44 -10.63 17.20
N ILE A 100 -11.31 -11.33 17.24
CA ILE A 100 -10.10 -10.85 17.90
C ILE A 100 -9.23 -10.18 16.84
N VAL A 101 -8.98 -8.89 17.02
CA VAL A 101 -8.07 -8.11 16.18
C VAL A 101 -6.86 -7.69 17.00
N GLY A 102 -5.71 -7.56 16.34
CA GLY A 102 -4.47 -7.21 17.01
C GLY A 102 -3.36 -6.96 16.01
N THR A 103 -2.41 -6.15 16.45
CA THR A 103 -1.18 -5.78 15.74
C THR A 103 0.00 -5.93 16.69
N CYS A 104 1.21 -6.09 16.16
CA CYS A 104 2.44 -6.05 16.92
C CYS A 104 2.95 -4.60 16.98
N LYS A 105 3.59 -4.26 18.09
CA LYS A 105 4.13 -2.90 18.34
C LYS A 105 5.12 -2.42 17.27
N TYR A 106 5.82 -3.35 16.62
CA TYR A 106 6.93 -3.04 15.70
C TYR A 106 6.77 -3.73 14.35
N GLU A 107 5.53 -3.89 13.85
CA GLU A 107 5.29 -4.55 12.55
C GLU A 107 5.99 -3.83 11.40
N SER A 108 6.16 -2.51 11.48
CA SER A 108 6.69 -1.76 10.34
C SER A 108 8.20 -1.92 10.15
N LEU A 109 8.91 -2.50 11.13
CA LEU A 109 10.34 -2.79 11.03
C LEU A 109 10.66 -3.71 9.84
N VAL A 110 9.75 -4.62 9.47
CA VAL A 110 9.94 -5.48 8.29
C VAL A 110 10.04 -4.64 7.01
N PHE A 111 9.24 -3.58 6.90
CA PHE A 111 9.25 -2.72 5.72
C PHE A 111 10.48 -1.83 5.65
N ALA A 112 11.11 -1.54 6.79
CA ALA A 112 12.39 -0.85 6.78
C ALA A 112 13.58 -1.76 6.45
N ALA A 113 13.48 -3.06 6.73
CA ALA A 113 14.44 -4.03 6.21
C ALA A 113 14.33 -4.17 4.68
N ILE A 114 13.12 -3.97 4.12
CA ILE A 114 12.84 -4.07 2.68
C ILE A 114 13.11 -2.75 1.94
N SER A 115 12.81 -1.60 2.54
CA SER A 115 13.01 -0.27 1.97
C SER A 115 14.15 0.45 2.65
N HIS A 116 15.29 0.60 1.96
CA HIS A 116 16.47 1.29 2.46
C HIS A 116 16.30 2.82 2.67
N SER A 117 15.09 3.37 2.55
CA SER A 117 14.80 4.77 2.89
C SER A 117 14.62 4.92 4.40
N SER A 118 15.77 5.11 5.02
CA SER A 118 16.08 5.11 6.45
C SER A 118 15.23 6.02 7.32
N PHE A 119 14.85 5.46 8.49
CA PHE A 119 14.22 6.10 9.64
C PHE A 119 14.94 7.39 10.08
N THR A 120 14.63 8.48 9.39
CA THR A 120 15.22 9.81 9.53
C THR A 120 14.11 10.83 9.32
N LEU A 121 14.33 12.10 9.68
CA LEU A 121 13.37 13.17 9.40
C LEU A 121 12.98 13.26 7.92
N ARG A 122 13.94 13.08 7.01
CA ARG A 122 13.69 13.02 5.56
C ARG A 122 12.92 11.75 5.17
N GLY A 123 13.10 10.66 5.91
CA GLY A 123 12.32 9.43 5.75
C GLY A 123 10.84 9.66 6.06
N ILE A 124 10.52 10.40 7.12
CA ILE A 124 9.12 10.80 7.43
C ILE A 124 8.54 11.59 6.28
N ASP A 125 9.24 12.59 5.75
CA ASP A 125 8.76 13.38 4.62
C ASP A 125 8.47 12.51 3.40
N LYS A 126 9.34 11.53 3.11
CA LYS A 126 9.11 10.57 2.02
C LYS A 126 7.88 9.71 2.24
N ILE A 127 7.69 9.17 3.46
CA ILE A 127 6.50 8.40 3.82
C ILE A 127 5.26 9.26 3.59
N LEU A 128 5.19 10.45 4.18
CA LEU A 128 4.03 11.33 4.06
C LEU A 128 3.74 11.74 2.62
N ASN A 129 4.79 12.00 1.81
CA ASN A 129 4.62 12.32 0.39
C ASN A 129 4.04 11.15 -0.42
N SER A 130 4.38 9.90 -0.05
CA SER A 130 3.85 8.70 -0.71
C SER A 130 2.38 8.43 -0.37
N TYR A 131 1.90 8.79 0.83
CA TYR A 131 0.54 8.48 1.28
C TYR A 131 -0.45 9.65 1.23
N ILE A 132 0.05 10.87 1.26
CA ILE A 132 -0.77 12.09 1.20
C ILE A 132 -0.38 12.78 -0.11
N SER A 133 -0.88 12.28 -1.24
CA SER A 133 -0.50 12.79 -2.57
C SER A 133 -1.34 14.02 -2.95
N ALA A 134 -0.81 14.85 -3.85
CA ALA A 134 -1.51 16.05 -4.31
C ALA A 134 -2.71 15.71 -5.21
N GLU A 135 -2.71 14.52 -5.80
CA GLU A 135 -3.78 14.01 -6.66
C GLU A 135 -4.97 13.47 -5.86
N GLU A 136 -4.74 13.01 -4.62
CA GLU A 136 -5.76 12.39 -3.79
C GLU A 136 -6.34 13.32 -2.72
N TYR A 137 -5.60 14.35 -2.31
CA TYR A 137 -5.99 15.23 -1.19
C TYR A 137 -5.83 16.71 -1.54
N ASP A 138 -6.95 17.44 -1.48
CA ASP A 138 -6.92 18.90 -1.43
C ASP A 138 -6.23 19.37 -0.14
N GLY A 139 -5.40 20.41 -0.22
CA GLY A 139 -4.65 20.90 0.93
C GLY A 139 -3.59 19.91 1.46
N TYR A 140 -3.09 19.00 0.61
CA TYR A 140 -2.09 17.98 0.97
C TYR A 140 -0.87 18.54 1.75
N GLU A 141 -0.43 19.76 1.46
CA GLU A 141 0.71 20.38 2.14
C GLU A 141 0.45 20.59 3.63
N GLU A 142 -0.72 21.13 3.95
CA GLU A 142 -1.13 21.38 5.32
C GLU A 142 -1.40 20.06 6.05
N LEU A 143 -1.99 19.08 5.36
CA LEU A 143 -2.21 17.74 5.90
C LEU A 143 -0.88 17.04 6.22
N ARG A 144 0.11 17.11 5.33
CA ARG A 144 1.47 16.60 5.59
C ARG A 144 2.12 17.32 6.77
N ARG A 145 1.99 18.64 6.86
CA ARG A 145 2.55 19.45 7.96
C ARG A 145 1.93 19.06 9.31
N LYS A 146 0.60 18.99 9.40
CA LYS A 146 -0.13 18.58 10.61
C LYS A 146 0.26 17.17 11.02
N THR A 147 0.28 16.23 10.07
CA THR A 147 0.65 14.83 10.33
C THR A 147 2.10 14.71 10.81
N LYS A 148 3.03 15.42 10.17
CA LYS A 148 4.44 15.45 10.60
C LYS A 148 4.59 15.99 12.02
N ASN A 149 3.89 17.08 12.33
CA ASN A 149 3.91 17.67 13.66
C ASN A 149 3.33 16.72 14.71
N TYR A 150 2.24 16.02 14.41
CA TYR A 150 1.63 15.03 15.31
C TYR A 150 2.66 13.98 15.77
N TYR A 151 3.40 13.39 14.83
CA TYR A 151 4.40 12.36 15.17
C TYR A 151 5.66 12.91 15.84
N LEU A 152 6.11 14.12 15.46
CA LEU A 152 7.35 14.71 15.97
C LEU A 152 7.15 15.60 17.19
N ASN A 153 5.92 15.84 17.63
CA ASN A 153 5.65 16.68 18.79
C ASN A 153 6.33 16.08 20.03
N ASN A 154 7.05 16.91 20.78
CA ASN A 154 7.82 16.51 21.96
C ASN A 154 8.95 15.49 21.71
N ILE A 155 9.36 15.28 20.44
CA ILE A 155 10.50 14.44 20.10
C ILE A 155 11.76 15.29 19.97
N ASP A 156 12.83 14.89 20.67
CA ASP A 156 14.15 15.46 20.41
C ASP A 156 14.65 15.00 19.03
N ILE A 157 14.55 15.90 18.06
CA ILE A 157 14.94 15.65 16.67
C ILE A 157 16.45 15.39 16.50
N ASN A 158 17.28 15.74 17.48
CA ASN A 158 18.71 15.44 17.47
C ASN A 158 19.00 14.02 17.97
N ASN A 159 18.06 13.42 18.71
CA ASN A 159 18.15 12.04 19.14
C ASN A 159 17.72 11.10 17.99
N LYS A 160 18.71 10.55 17.29
CA LYS A 160 18.50 9.63 16.16
C LYS A 160 17.62 8.43 16.51
N LEU A 161 17.72 7.89 17.73
CA LEU A 161 16.90 6.75 18.15
C LEU A 161 15.44 7.17 18.36
N ALA A 162 15.21 8.34 18.93
CA ALA A 162 13.86 8.89 19.09
C ALA A 162 13.21 9.14 17.72
N VAL A 163 13.92 9.82 16.81
CA VAL A 163 13.48 10.01 15.41
C VAL A 163 13.20 8.68 14.74
N ALA A 164 14.06 7.67 14.92
CA ALA A 164 13.87 6.39 14.26
C ALA A 164 12.62 5.65 14.73
N ARG A 165 12.32 5.68 16.04
CA ARG A 165 11.09 5.12 16.60
C ARG A 165 9.85 5.84 16.09
N THR A 166 9.89 7.17 16.03
CA THR A 166 8.80 7.96 15.45
C THR A 166 8.59 7.65 13.97
N CYS A 167 9.67 7.47 13.20
CA CYS A 167 9.56 7.07 11.79
C CYS A 167 8.91 5.70 11.63
N GLU A 168 9.24 4.74 12.51
CA GLU A 168 8.63 3.41 12.55
C GLU A 168 7.14 3.50 12.82
N GLU A 169 6.76 4.27 13.84
CA GLU A 169 5.36 4.52 14.17
C GLU A 169 4.60 5.19 13.00
N ALA A 170 5.14 6.26 12.44
CA ALA A 170 4.53 6.94 11.30
C ALA A 170 4.40 6.01 10.08
N ASN A 171 5.41 5.17 9.82
CA ASN A 171 5.38 4.19 8.75
C ASN A 171 4.29 3.14 9.00
N PHE A 172 4.16 2.62 10.23
CA PHE A 172 3.13 1.67 10.61
C PHE A 172 1.72 2.20 10.34
N TYR A 173 1.40 3.39 10.83
CA TYR A 173 0.07 3.98 10.68
C TYR A 173 -0.25 4.35 9.22
N CYS A 174 0.74 4.84 8.47
CA CYS A 174 0.54 5.13 7.05
C CYS A 174 0.42 3.84 6.21
N LEU A 175 1.22 2.80 6.50
CA LEU A 175 1.23 1.52 5.78
C LEU A 175 0.01 0.66 6.03
N LEU A 176 -0.40 0.52 7.28
CA LEU A 176 -1.32 -0.55 7.68
C LEU A 176 -2.73 -0.04 7.89
N ILE A 177 -2.91 1.14 8.45
CA ILE A 177 -4.23 1.57 8.90
C ILE A 177 -5.02 2.31 7.79
N SER A 178 -4.37 2.71 6.69
CA SER A 178 -4.86 3.79 5.83
C SER A 178 -5.12 5.04 6.69
N ILE A 179 -4.74 6.21 6.21
CA ILE A 179 -4.91 7.50 6.90
C ILE A 179 -6.41 7.90 7.01
N ASN A 180 -7.33 6.93 6.96
CA ASN A 180 -8.77 7.13 6.83
C ASN A 180 -9.55 7.09 8.15
N ILE A 181 -9.03 6.54 9.25
CA ILE A 181 -9.83 6.40 10.47
C ILE A 181 -9.41 7.37 11.57
N GLU A 182 -8.17 7.35 12.09
CA GLU A 182 -7.82 8.25 13.20
C GLU A 182 -7.41 9.66 12.76
N ILE A 183 -6.57 9.78 11.74
CA ILE A 183 -6.14 11.10 11.25
C ILE A 183 -7.29 11.83 10.53
N LYS A 184 -8.17 11.13 9.79
CA LYS A 184 -9.38 11.78 9.25
C LYS A 184 -10.33 12.21 10.36
N CYS A 185 -10.52 11.40 11.42
CA CYS A 185 -11.38 11.80 12.53
C CYS A 185 -10.80 12.96 13.35
N GLU A 186 -9.50 13.00 13.64
CA GLU A 186 -8.89 14.11 14.36
C GLU A 186 -8.67 15.35 13.48
N ILE A 187 -8.30 15.21 12.21
CA ILE A 187 -8.09 16.37 11.31
C ILE A 187 -9.41 16.94 10.79
N LEU A 188 -10.46 16.13 10.57
CA LEU A 188 -11.81 16.65 10.30
C LEU A 188 -12.48 17.24 11.55
N ALA A 189 -12.20 16.70 12.75
CA ALA A 189 -12.62 17.35 14.00
C ALA A 189 -11.94 18.71 14.19
N LEU A 190 -10.70 18.86 13.75
CA LEU A 190 -9.96 20.13 13.77
C LEU A 190 -10.31 21.08 12.61
N SER A 191 -11.10 20.68 11.62
CA SER A 191 -11.63 21.57 10.56
C SER A 191 -13.07 22.03 10.79
N HIS A 192 -13.69 21.61 11.90
CA HIS A 192 -15.04 22.04 12.32
C HIS A 192 -15.02 22.93 13.57
N TYR A 193 -13.84 23.33 14.03
CA TYR A 193 -13.62 24.38 15.02
C TYR A 193 -12.81 25.51 14.40
N ASP A 194 -13.44 26.22 13.46
CA ASP A 194 -13.18 27.62 13.09
C ASP A 194 -14.44 28.19 12.43
#